data_AF-A0A8J3N4B2-F1
#
_entry.id   AF-A0A8J3N4B2-F1
#
_cell.length_a   1.000
_cell.length_b   1.000
_cell.length_c   1.000
_cell.angle_alpha   90.00
_cell.angle_beta   90.00
_cell.angle_gamma   90.00
#
_symmetry.space_group_name_H-M   'P 1'
#
loop_
_entity.id
_entity.type
_entity.pdbx_description
1 polymer ?
#
loop_
_entity_poly.entity_id
_entity_poly.type
_entity_poly.pdbx_seq_one_letter_code
_entity_poly.pdbx_strand_id
1 'polypeptide(L)'
;MLLGKKGSSWFVAKMRTSIAEKLNERALIAYADKNFSSMQRSFLTDLIAGLVVDAIRWWLEQGRPYTPEQIATRVYHMIFAILKDAHTWH
;
A
#
# COMPACT_ATOMS: atom_id res chain seq x y z
N MET A 1 -7.56 -3.20 -20.28
CA MET A 1 -7.69 -2.77 -18.87
C MET A 1 -6.29 -2.46 -18.37
N LEU A 2 -6.08 -1.35 -17.66
CA LEU A 2 -4.75 -0.97 -17.15
C LEU A 2 -4.34 -1.78 -15.90
N LEU A 3 -5.32 -2.38 -15.20
CA LEU A 3 -5.14 -3.26 -14.03
C LEU A 3 -5.92 -4.58 -14.21
N GLY A 4 -5.40 -5.68 -13.64
CA GLY A 4 -6.00 -7.01 -13.65
C GLY A 4 -5.19 -8.07 -14.43
N LYS A 5 -5.76 -9.25 -14.69
CA LYS A 5 -5.11 -10.36 -15.44
C LYS A 5 -4.57 -9.98 -16.83
N LYS A 6 -5.10 -8.92 -17.43
CA LYS A 6 -4.66 -8.34 -18.73
C LYS A 6 -4.08 -6.91 -18.57
N GLY A 7 -3.75 -6.50 -17.35
CA GLY A 7 -3.17 -5.20 -17.03
C GLY A 7 -1.70 -5.12 -17.46
N SER A 8 -1.22 -3.91 -17.74
CA SER A 8 0.19 -3.75 -18.13
C SER A 8 1.09 -3.75 -16.90
N SER A 9 2.16 -4.53 -16.94
CA SER A 9 3.19 -4.58 -15.89
C SER A 9 3.78 -3.18 -15.63
N TRP A 10 3.94 -2.37 -16.68
CA TRP A 10 4.44 -1.01 -16.57
C TRP A 10 3.50 -0.10 -15.76
N PHE A 11 2.17 -0.27 -15.88
CA PHE A 11 1.20 0.57 -15.17
C PHE A 11 1.14 0.20 -13.69
N VAL A 12 1.22 -1.10 -13.37
CA VAL A 12 1.34 -1.60 -12.00
C VAL A 12 2.59 -1.03 -11.33
N ALA A 13 3.74 -1.10 -12.01
CA ALA A 13 4.98 -0.52 -11.49
C ALA A 13 4.84 0.99 -11.27
N LYS A 14 4.30 1.73 -12.23
CA LYS A 14 4.08 3.17 -12.12
C LYS A 14 3.15 3.55 -10.97
N MET A 15 2.08 2.78 -10.73
CA MET A 15 1.20 3.01 -9.58
C MET A 15 1.92 2.74 -8.26
N ARG A 16 2.70 1.66 -8.16
CA ARG A 16 3.49 1.38 -6.94
C ARG A 16 4.43 2.53 -6.63
N THR A 17 5.17 3.02 -7.64
CA THR A 17 6.05 4.19 -7.49
C THR A 17 5.28 5.43 -7.03
N SER A 18 4.17 5.77 -7.68
CA SER A 18 3.39 6.97 -7.31
C SER A 18 2.77 6.87 -5.91
N ILE A 19 2.36 5.67 -5.49
CA ILE A 19 1.85 5.44 -4.14
C ILE A 19 2.98 5.55 -3.12
N ALA A 20 4.15 4.94 -3.38
CA ALA A 20 5.32 5.04 -2.52
C ALA A 20 5.78 6.49 -2.34
N GLU A 21 5.82 7.28 -3.42
CA GLU A 21 6.09 8.71 -3.38
C GLU A 21 5.09 9.45 -2.50
N LYS A 22 3.78 9.20 -2.68
CA LYS A 22 2.72 9.81 -1.86
C LYS A 22 2.79 9.39 -0.39
N LEU A 23 3.20 8.16 -0.08
CA LEU A 23 3.38 7.68 1.29
C LEU A 23 4.58 8.36 1.97
N ASN A 24 5.65 8.58 1.22
CA ASN A 24 6.80 9.38 1.64
C ASN A 24 6.42 10.84 1.89
N GLU A 25 5.61 11.45 1.02
CA GLU A 25 5.14 12.84 1.16
C GLU A 25 4.16 13.03 2.32
N ARG A 26 3.23 12.07 2.54
CA ARG A 26 2.09 12.25 3.45
C ARG A 26 2.31 11.83 4.90
N ALA A 27 3.55 11.75 5.40
CA ALA A 27 3.75 11.52 6.83
C ALA A 27 3.10 10.21 7.38
N LEU A 28 2.68 9.26 6.54
CA LEU A 28 2.31 7.91 7.00
C LEU A 28 3.55 7.20 7.57
N ILE A 29 4.72 7.49 7.00
CA ILE A 29 6.04 7.13 7.53
C ILE A 29 6.48 8.06 8.68
N ALA A 30 5.89 9.24 8.85
CA ALA A 30 6.15 10.07 10.03
C ALA A 30 5.27 9.66 11.22
N TYR A 31 4.10 9.06 10.97
CA TYR A 31 3.27 8.34 11.94
C TYR A 31 3.94 7.03 12.38
N ALA A 32 4.63 6.38 11.44
CA ALA A 32 5.54 5.28 11.66
C ALA A 32 6.80 5.83 12.36
N ASP A 33 6.75 5.98 13.69
CA ASP A 33 7.82 6.41 14.60
C ASP A 33 9.08 7.11 14.03
N LYS A 34 9.54 8.16 14.71
CA LYS A 34 10.93 8.61 14.53
C LYS A 34 11.94 7.50 14.82
N ASN A 35 11.54 6.46 15.56
CA ASN A 35 12.37 5.30 15.89
C ASN A 35 12.62 4.29 14.74
N PHE A 36 11.93 4.35 13.59
CA PHE A 36 12.24 3.43 12.51
C PHE A 36 13.58 3.72 11.83
N SER A 37 14.39 2.68 11.60
CA SER A 37 15.60 2.80 10.78
C SER A 37 15.25 3.17 9.34
N SER A 38 16.21 3.73 8.59
CA SER A 38 16.02 4.04 7.16
C SER A 38 15.61 2.80 6.36
N MET A 39 16.17 1.63 6.70
CA MET A 39 15.83 0.35 6.10
C MET A 39 14.38 -0.08 6.41
N GLN A 40 13.93 0.09 7.66
CA GLN A 40 12.55 -0.22 8.03
C GLN A 40 11.57 0.69 7.29
N ARG A 41 11.89 2.00 7.18
CA ARG A 41 11.04 2.95 6.43
C ARG A 41 10.94 2.57 4.96
N SER A 42 12.05 2.30 4.28
CA SER A 42 12.01 1.92 2.85
C SER A 42 11.24 0.62 2.65
N PHE A 43 11.50 -0.39 3.47
CA PHE A 43 10.79 -1.67 3.41
C PHE A 43 9.28 -1.53 3.60
N LEU A 44 8.85 -0.82 4.66
CA LEU A 44 7.43 -0.60 4.95
C LEU A 44 6.75 0.19 3.84
N THR A 45 7.44 1.15 3.23
CA THR A 45 6.92 1.95 2.12
C THR A 45 6.61 1.08 0.91
N ASP A 46 7.59 0.26 0.50
CA ASP A 46 7.45 -0.63 -0.65
C ASP A 46 6.39 -1.71 -0.40
N LEU A 47 6.36 -2.27 0.83
CA LEU A 47 5.36 -3.25 1.25
C LEU A 47 3.94 -2.68 1.18
N ILE A 48 3.71 -1.50 1.77
CA ILE A 48 2.40 -0.85 1.78
C ILE A 48 1.97 -0.47 0.36
N ALA A 49 2.87 0.10 -0.45
CA ALA A 49 2.58 0.42 -1.84
C ALA A 49 2.18 -0.82 -2.64
N GLY A 50 2.89 -1.94 -2.44
CA GLY A 50 2.54 -3.24 -3.01
C GLY A 50 1.15 -3.71 -2.60
N LEU A 51 0.87 -3.71 -1.29
CA LEU A 51 -0.41 -4.14 -0.72
C LEU A 51 -1.60 -3.35 -1.30
N VAL A 52 -1.49 -2.03 -1.40
CA VAL A 52 -2.55 -1.18 -1.96
C VAL A 52 -2.83 -1.55 -3.41
N VAL A 53 -1.79 -1.69 -4.23
CA VAL A 53 -1.93 -2.03 -5.64
C VAL A 53 -2.53 -3.42 -5.84
N ASP A 54 -2.08 -4.39 -5.05
CA ASP A 54 -2.58 -5.76 -5.14
C ASP A 54 -4.03 -5.87 -4.65
N ALA A 55 -4.43 -5.12 -3.62
CA ALA A 55 -5.81 -5.03 -3.17
C ALA A 55 -6.74 -4.41 -4.23
N ILE A 56 -6.32 -3.31 -4.87
CA ILE A 56 -7.07 -2.68 -5.97
C ILE A 56 -7.18 -3.65 -7.14
N ARG A 57 -6.07 -4.32 -7.50
CA ARG A 57 -6.06 -5.32 -8.58
C ARG A 57 -7.06 -6.44 -8.30
N TRP A 58 -7.00 -7.03 -7.10
CA TRP A 58 -7.93 -8.07 -6.70
C TRP A 58 -9.38 -7.60 -6.77
N TRP A 59 -9.68 -6.42 -6.22
CA TRP A 59 -11.03 -5.86 -6.24
C TRP A 59 -11.58 -5.69 -7.66
N LEU A 60 -10.74 -5.22 -8.59
CA LEU A 60 -11.10 -5.09 -10.00
C LEU A 60 -11.28 -6.46 -10.69
N GLU A 61 -10.41 -7.42 -10.40
CA GLU A 61 -10.48 -8.78 -10.96
C GLU A 61 -11.73 -9.56 -10.52
N GLN A 62 -12.24 -9.27 -9.32
CA GLN A 62 -13.47 -9.87 -8.80
C GLN A 62 -14.76 -9.17 -9.29
N GLY A 63 -14.66 -8.21 -10.21
CA GLY A 63 -15.83 -7.48 -10.71
C GLY A 63 -16.37 -6.43 -9.74
N ARG A 64 -15.52 -5.92 -8.83
CA ARG A 64 -15.86 -4.89 -7.84
C ARG A 64 -17.00 -5.30 -6.89
N PRO A 65 -16.85 -6.39 -6.11
CA PRO A 65 -17.91 -6.90 -5.22
C PRO A 65 -18.21 -6.00 -4.01
N TYR A 66 -17.39 -4.97 -3.78
CA TYR A 66 -17.50 -4.02 -2.67
C TYR A 66 -17.41 -2.59 -3.21
N THR A 67 -17.87 -1.60 -2.43
CA THR A 67 -17.69 -0.20 -2.80
C THR A 67 -16.21 0.22 -2.66
N PRO A 68 -15.77 1.28 -3.37
CA PRO A 68 -14.43 1.82 -3.21
C PRO A 68 -14.08 2.16 -1.75
N GLU A 69 -15.05 2.71 -1.00
CA GLU A 69 -14.89 3.09 0.41
C GLU A 69 -14.64 1.86 1.28
N GLN A 70 -15.40 0.77 1.06
CA GLN A 70 -15.23 -0.47 1.82
C GLN A 70 -13.84 -1.07 1.63
N ILE A 71 -13.32 -1.07 0.40
CA ILE A 71 -11.96 -1.54 0.12
C ILE A 71 -10.92 -0.61 0.74
N ALA A 72 -11.08 0.71 0.57
CA ALA A 72 -10.17 1.70 1.14
C ALA A 72 -10.08 1.57 2.67
N THR A 73 -11.21 1.40 3.37
CA THR A 73 -11.23 1.18 4.82
C THR A 73 -10.52 -0.11 5.22
N ARG A 74 -10.72 -1.22 4.50
CA ARG A 74 -10.03 -2.49 4.78
C ARG A 74 -8.52 -2.39 4.57
N VAL A 75 -8.10 -1.77 3.46
CA VAL A 75 -6.69 -1.52 3.17
C VAL A 75 -6.06 -0.61 4.23
N TYR A 76 -6.77 0.43 4.65
CA TYR A 76 -6.32 1.31 5.74
C TYR A 76 -6.10 0.55 7.05
N HIS A 77 -7.04 -0.31 7.47
CA HIS A 77 -6.88 -1.14 8.67
C HIS A 77 -5.69 -2.11 8.56
N MET A 78 -5.48 -2.72 7.39
CA MET A 78 -4.31 -3.58 7.17
C MET A 78 -3.00 -2.80 7.28
N ILE A 79 -2.92 -1.63 6.67
CA ILE A 79 -1.74 -0.75 6.77
C ILE A 79 -1.46 -0.41 8.23
N PHE A 80 -2.49 -0.02 8.98
CA PHE A 80 -2.34 0.33 10.39
C PHE A 80 -1.87 -0.87 11.24
N ALA A 81 -2.39 -2.07 10.96
CA ALA A 81 -1.93 -3.29 11.62
C ALA A 81 -0.46 -3.61 11.32
N ILE A 82 -0.02 -3.48 10.07
CA ILE A 82 1.38 -3.66 9.67
C ILE A 82 2.27 -2.65 10.39
N LEU A 83 1.89 -1.38 10.42
CA LEU A 83 2.68 -0.34 11.10
C LEU A 83 2.77 -0.62 12.60
N LYS A 84 1.65 -0.99 13.25
CA LYS A 84 1.63 -1.37 14.67
C LYS A 84 2.53 -2.56 14.97
N ASP A 85 2.55 -3.58 14.11
CA ASP A 85 3.44 -4.72 14.26
C ASP A 85 4.91 -4.31 14.08
N ALA A 86 5.19 -3.47 13.07
CA ALA A 86 6.53 -2.98 12.80
C ALA A 86 7.17 -2.23 13.97
N HIS A 87 6.37 -1.53 14.79
CA HIS A 87 6.82 -0.90 16.04
C HIS A 87 7.36 -1.88 17.08
N THR A 88 7.15 -3.19 16.91
CA THR A 88 7.69 -4.22 17.81
C THR A 88 9.01 -4.82 17.33
N TRP A 89 9.48 -4.46 16.13
CA TRP A 89 10.70 -5.01 15.51
C TRP A 89 12.00 -4.37 16.05
N HIS A 90 11.98 -3.85 17.28
CA HIS A 90 13.11 -3.20 17.95
C HIS A 90 14.03 -4.21 18.63
#